data_AF-A0A3C0EI51-F1
#
_entry.id   AF-A0A3C0EI51-F1
#
_cell.length_a   1.000
_cell.length_b   1.000
_cell.length_c   1.000
_cell.angle_alpha   90.00
_cell.angle_beta   90.00
_cell.angle_gamma   90.00
#
_symmetry.space_group_name_H-M   'P 1'
#
loop_
_entity.id
_entity.type
_entity.pdbx_description
1 polymer ?
#
loop_
_entity_poly.entity_id
_entity_poly.type
_entity_poly.pdbx_seq_one_letter_code
_entity_poly.pdbx_strand_id
1 'polypeptide(L)'
;MLTLARKQTIPRYLLFFCILAVLSVFLLWPIYLTVQGGFLTPEGEFTTKYLQSVFEDPLWMAGLGNSLMIAAATTVLCLILTMPMAVLAAKYDFRGKAAMTSLLLIPLILPPFVGAIGLRALLGRFGAVNALLLELGILEHGQPGIDFLGGGEGGRFWGVVVMEALHLYPIIYLNITAALANLDPALDEAALGLGAGKIRRF
;
A
#
# COMPACT_ATOMS: atom_id res chain seq x y z
N MET A 1 25.23 -39.27 -30.64
CA MET A 1 25.38 -38.81 -29.24
C MET A 1 24.09 -38.14 -28.75
N LEU A 2 22.97 -38.88 -28.68
CA LEU A 2 21.63 -38.34 -28.36
C LEU A 2 20.93 -39.19 -27.28
N THR A 3 21.59 -39.43 -26.15
CA THR A 3 21.07 -40.33 -25.09
C THR A 3 21.39 -39.87 -23.67
N LEU A 4 21.16 -38.59 -23.33
CA LEU A 4 21.32 -38.09 -21.95
C LEU A 4 20.23 -37.10 -21.48
N ALA A 5 18.98 -37.22 -21.95
CA ALA A 5 17.90 -36.28 -21.59
C ALA A 5 16.80 -36.84 -20.63
N ARG A 6 16.98 -38.00 -20.00
CA ARG A 6 15.88 -38.70 -19.29
C ARG A 6 16.18 -39.16 -17.86
N LYS A 7 16.84 -38.36 -17.01
CA LYS A 7 17.08 -38.76 -15.61
C LYS A 7 17.21 -37.66 -14.55
N GLN A 8 16.60 -36.49 -14.74
CA GLN A 8 16.63 -35.39 -13.74
C GLN A 8 15.27 -34.77 -13.38
N THR A 9 14.14 -35.31 -13.84
CA THR A 9 12.80 -34.72 -13.57
C THR A 9 12.21 -35.15 -12.23
N ILE A 10 12.36 -36.41 -11.85
CA ILE A 10 11.90 -36.97 -10.56
C ILE A 10 12.42 -36.17 -9.33
N PRO A 11 13.71 -35.80 -9.23
CA PRO A 11 14.18 -35.00 -8.09
C PRO A 11 13.64 -33.57 -8.08
N ARG A 12 13.30 -32.99 -9.24
CA ARG A 12 12.71 -31.64 -9.33
C ARG A 12 11.26 -31.62 -8.86
N TYR A 13 10.45 -32.60 -9.26
CA TYR A 13 9.07 -32.72 -8.78
C TYR A 13 9.03 -33.04 -7.28
N LEU A 14 9.90 -33.94 -6.79
CA LEU A 14 10.00 -34.23 -5.37
C LEU A 14 10.37 -32.98 -4.56
N LEU A 15 11.37 -32.21 -5.01
CA LEU A 15 11.75 -30.94 -4.39
C LEU A 15 10.59 -29.93 -4.43
N PHE A 16 9.91 -29.80 -5.57
CA PHE A 16 8.75 -28.93 -5.72
C PHE A 16 7.63 -29.29 -4.73
N PHE A 17 7.23 -30.57 -4.66
CA PHE A 17 6.18 -31.02 -3.74
C PHE A 17 6.62 -30.92 -2.28
N CYS A 18 7.90 -31.13 -1.97
CA CYS A 18 8.45 -30.92 -0.63
C CYS A 18 8.36 -29.45 -0.22
N ILE A 19 8.82 -28.53 -1.07
CA ILE A 19 8.71 -27.09 -0.84
C ILE A 19 7.24 -26.69 -0.70
N LEU A 20 6.37 -27.18 -1.58
CA LEU A 20 4.93 -26.90 -1.53
C LEU A 20 4.33 -27.39 -0.22
N ALA A 21 4.63 -28.61 0.21
CA ALA A 21 4.14 -29.16 1.48
C ALA A 21 4.62 -28.34 2.68
N VAL A 22 5.91 -27.97 2.71
CA VAL A 22 6.46 -27.11 3.77
C VAL A 22 5.76 -25.75 3.78
N LEU A 23 5.64 -25.07 2.63
CA LEU A 23 4.95 -23.79 2.55
C LEU A 23 3.48 -23.91 2.95
N SER A 24 2.77 -24.93 2.50
CA SER A 24 1.37 -25.17 2.85
C SER A 24 1.19 -25.41 4.33
N VAL A 25 2.01 -26.25 4.96
CA VAL A 25 1.92 -26.49 6.40
C VAL A 25 2.20 -25.21 7.17
N PHE A 26 3.30 -24.51 6.88
CA PHE A 26 3.67 -23.31 7.65
C PHE A 26 2.75 -22.11 7.42
N LEU A 27 2.10 -22.01 6.26
CA LEU A 27 1.15 -20.93 5.96
C LEU A 27 -0.27 -21.27 6.44
N LEU A 28 -0.78 -22.46 6.09
CA LEU A 28 -2.18 -22.81 6.32
C LEU A 28 -2.44 -23.29 7.74
N TRP A 29 -1.46 -23.91 8.41
CA TRP A 29 -1.65 -24.41 9.77
C TRP A 29 -1.92 -23.29 10.79
N PRO A 30 -1.15 -22.19 10.86
CA PRO A 30 -1.48 -21.09 11.77
C PRO A 30 -2.83 -20.44 11.44
N ILE A 31 -3.15 -20.29 10.15
CA ILE A 31 -4.46 -19.75 9.72
C ILE A 31 -5.58 -20.65 10.22
N TYR A 32 -5.43 -21.98 10.07
CA TYR A 32 -6.38 -22.94 10.59
C TYR A 32 -6.54 -22.80 12.11
N LEU A 33 -5.44 -22.73 12.87
CA LEU A 33 -5.49 -22.55 14.33
C LEU A 33 -6.16 -21.23 14.74
N THR A 34 -5.89 -20.13 14.02
CA THR A 34 -6.53 -18.83 14.27
C THR A 34 -8.03 -18.86 14.00
N VAL A 35 -8.45 -19.43 12.87
CA VAL A 35 -9.87 -19.58 12.54
C VAL A 35 -10.55 -20.50 13.54
N GLN A 36 -9.91 -21.61 13.87
CA GLN A 36 -10.38 -22.59 14.84
C GLN A 36 -10.62 -21.94 16.22
N GLY A 37 -9.69 -21.12 16.71
CA GLY A 37 -9.83 -20.39 17.97
C GLY A 37 -10.98 -19.37 17.99
N GLY A 38 -11.46 -18.93 16.83
CA GLY A 38 -12.65 -18.06 16.73
C GLY A 38 -13.98 -18.82 16.92
N PHE A 39 -13.97 -20.15 16.75
CA PHE A 39 -15.17 -20.99 16.79
C PHE A 39 -15.16 -22.05 17.89
N LEU A 40 -14.08 -22.21 18.64
CA LEU A 40 -13.99 -23.19 19.71
C LEU A 40 -13.66 -22.51 21.03
N THR A 41 -14.37 -22.90 22.09
CA THR A 41 -14.02 -22.49 23.45
C THR A 41 -12.71 -23.18 23.89
N PRO A 42 -12.04 -22.71 24.96
CA PRO A 42 -10.90 -23.41 25.53
C PRO A 42 -11.18 -24.87 25.90
N GLU A 43 -12.46 -25.21 26.15
CA GLU A 43 -12.95 -26.55 26.46
C GLU A 43 -13.22 -27.41 25.20
N GLY A 44 -13.11 -26.83 24.00
CA GLY A 44 -13.31 -27.53 22.72
C GLY A 44 -14.75 -27.57 22.22
N GLU A 45 -15.65 -26.76 22.79
CA GLU A 45 -17.04 -26.68 22.33
C GLU A 45 -17.19 -25.67 21.19
N PHE A 46 -17.98 -26.03 20.17
CA PHE A 46 -18.24 -25.12 19.05
C PHE A 46 -19.11 -23.94 19.50
N THR A 47 -18.65 -22.71 19.25
CA THR A 47 -19.33 -21.48 19.63
C THR A 47 -19.27 -20.43 18.52
N THR A 48 -20.36 -19.69 18.35
CA THR A 48 -20.41 -18.50 17.48
C THR A 48 -20.35 -17.19 18.27
N LYS A 49 -20.23 -17.28 19.60
CA LYS A 49 -20.33 -16.14 20.51
C LYS A 49 -19.21 -15.13 20.31
N TYR A 50 -17.98 -15.59 20.07
CA TYR A 50 -16.85 -14.68 19.82
C TYR A 50 -17.06 -13.85 18.55
N LEU A 51 -17.54 -14.48 17.48
CA LEU A 51 -17.88 -13.79 16.24
C LEU A 51 -19.02 -12.78 16.44
N GLN A 52 -20.08 -13.17 17.14
CA GLN A 52 -21.22 -12.27 17.44
C GLN A 52 -20.78 -11.07 18.29
N SER A 53 -19.89 -11.28 19.26
CA SER A 53 -19.41 -10.23 20.15
C SER A 53 -18.69 -9.09 19.41
N VAL A 54 -18.09 -9.36 18.25
CA VAL A 54 -17.47 -8.34 17.38
C VAL A 54 -18.53 -7.38 16.82
N PHE A 55 -19.72 -7.88 16.48
CA PHE A 55 -20.80 -7.07 15.92
C PHE A 55 -21.62 -6.34 16.99
N GLU A 56 -21.64 -6.86 18.22
CA GLU A 56 -22.35 -6.26 19.35
C GLU A 56 -21.54 -5.13 20.01
N ASP A 57 -20.20 -5.19 19.95
CA ASP A 57 -19.33 -4.19 20.53
C ASP A 57 -19.16 -2.97 19.60
N PRO A 58 -19.62 -1.77 20.02
CA PRO A 58 -19.48 -0.56 19.23
C PRO A 58 -18.03 -0.20 18.91
N LEU A 59 -17.07 -0.55 19.77
CA LEU A 59 -15.66 -0.25 19.57
C LEU A 59 -15.08 -1.05 18.40
N TRP A 60 -15.39 -2.35 18.31
CA TRP A 60 -14.96 -3.21 17.21
C TRP A 60 -15.58 -2.76 15.89
N MET A 61 -16.88 -2.46 15.89
CA MET A 61 -17.58 -1.97 14.69
C MET A 61 -17.07 -0.60 14.23
N ALA A 62 -16.79 0.33 15.15
CA ALA A 62 -16.17 1.61 14.82
C ALA A 62 -14.76 1.42 14.25
N GLY A 63 -13.97 0.48 14.80
CA GLY A 63 -12.66 0.12 14.30
C GLY A 63 -12.71 -0.40 12.85
N LEU A 64 -13.62 -1.33 12.55
CA LEU A 64 -13.83 -1.85 11.19
C LEU A 64 -14.21 -0.73 10.20
N GLY A 65 -15.13 0.15 10.59
CA GLY A 65 -15.51 1.30 9.78
C GLY A 65 -14.33 2.24 9.52
N ASN A 66 -13.54 2.54 10.55
CA ASN A 66 -12.36 3.39 10.42
C ASN A 66 -11.30 2.78 9.49
N SER A 67 -11.01 1.47 9.61
CA SER A 67 -10.09 0.77 8.72
C SER A 67 -10.55 0.81 7.26
N LEU A 68 -11.83 0.60 6.99
CA LEU A 68 -12.39 0.70 5.64
C LEU A 68 -12.28 2.12 5.07
N MET A 69 -12.59 3.14 5.88
CA MET A 69 -12.45 4.54 5.47
C MET A 69 -10.99 4.90 5.16
N ILE A 70 -10.04 4.46 5.99
CA ILE A 70 -8.60 4.67 5.76
C ILE A 70 -8.18 3.97 4.47
N ALA A 71 -8.57 2.71 4.27
CA ALA A 71 -8.22 1.95 3.06
C ALA A 71 -8.75 2.63 1.78
N ALA A 72 -10.00 3.07 1.79
CA ALA A 72 -10.62 3.77 0.67
C ALA A 72 -9.94 5.12 0.40
N ALA A 73 -9.78 5.96 1.42
CA ALA A 73 -9.16 7.27 1.28
C ALA A 73 -7.69 7.18 0.82
N THR A 74 -6.94 6.23 1.38
CA THR A 74 -5.55 5.95 0.98
C THR A 74 -5.47 5.49 -0.46
N THR A 75 -6.36 4.57 -0.88
CA THR A 75 -6.39 4.08 -2.27
C THR A 75 -6.66 5.22 -3.24
N VAL A 76 -7.65 6.07 -2.95
CA VAL A 76 -7.98 7.24 -3.76
C VAL A 76 -6.80 8.21 -3.81
N LEU A 77 -6.19 8.53 -2.67
CA LEU A 77 -5.04 9.43 -2.62
C LEU A 77 -3.86 8.88 -3.41
N CYS A 78 -3.54 7.60 -3.25
CA CYS A 78 -2.52 6.92 -4.04
C CYS A 78 -2.81 7.05 -5.54
N LEU A 79 -4.02 6.73 -6.00
CA LEU A 79 -4.39 6.82 -7.42
C LEU A 79 -4.24 8.24 -7.95
N ILE A 80 -4.69 9.24 -7.20
CA ILE A 80 -4.54 10.66 -7.57
C ILE A 80 -3.06 11.03 -7.75
N LEU A 81 -2.18 10.55 -6.87
CA LEU A 81 -0.76 10.81 -6.95
C LEU A 81 -0.10 10.02 -8.09
N THR A 82 -0.36 8.71 -8.17
CA THR A 82 0.39 7.79 -9.04
C THR A 82 -0.07 7.80 -10.48
N MET A 83 -1.37 7.91 -10.76
CA MET A 83 -1.91 7.89 -12.13
C MET A 83 -1.22 8.91 -13.06
N PRO A 84 -1.15 10.22 -12.73
CA PRO A 84 -0.53 11.19 -13.63
C PRO A 84 0.95 10.90 -13.85
N MET A 85 1.67 10.51 -12.79
CA MET A 85 3.09 10.20 -12.86
C MET A 85 3.37 8.93 -13.68
N ALA A 86 2.57 7.88 -13.49
CA ALA A 86 2.69 6.62 -14.22
C ALA A 86 2.38 6.81 -15.71
N VAL A 87 1.34 7.58 -16.03
CA VAL A 87 0.97 7.87 -17.41
C VAL A 87 2.03 8.72 -18.10
N LEU A 88 2.59 9.71 -17.39
CA LEU A 88 3.69 10.51 -17.90
C LEU A 88 4.92 9.64 -18.19
N ALA A 89 5.28 8.74 -17.26
CA ALA A 89 6.41 7.84 -17.43
C ALA A 89 6.16 6.78 -18.52
N ALA A 90 4.94 6.27 -18.68
CA ALA A 90 4.62 5.24 -19.66
C ALA A 90 4.53 5.81 -21.09
N LYS A 91 3.91 6.99 -21.26
CA LYS A 91 3.63 7.55 -22.60
C LYS A 91 4.74 8.45 -23.15
N TYR A 92 5.63 8.98 -22.32
CA TYR A 92 6.63 9.96 -22.74
C TYR A 92 8.04 9.57 -22.34
N ASP A 93 9.00 9.90 -23.21
CA ASP A 93 10.43 9.89 -22.91
C ASP A 93 10.93 11.33 -22.76
N PHE A 94 11.35 11.68 -21.55
CA PHE A 94 11.82 13.02 -21.21
C PHE A 94 13.11 12.96 -20.38
N ARG A 95 13.90 14.04 -20.48
CA ARG A 95 15.15 14.18 -19.72
C ARG A 95 14.81 14.26 -18.23
N GLY A 96 15.32 13.32 -17.43
CA GLY A 96 15.03 13.23 -15.99
C GLY A 96 13.99 12.17 -15.60
N LYS A 97 13.41 11.43 -16.53
CA LYS A 97 12.49 10.30 -16.25
C LYS A 97 13.07 9.29 -15.26
N ALA A 98 14.35 8.93 -15.41
CA ALA A 98 15.04 8.05 -14.49
C ALA A 98 15.14 8.64 -13.07
N ALA A 99 15.49 9.92 -12.95
CA ALA A 99 15.58 10.59 -11.66
C ALA A 99 14.21 10.69 -10.97
N MET A 100 13.16 11.07 -11.72
CA MET A 100 11.78 11.08 -11.21
C MET A 100 11.37 9.70 -10.71
N THR A 101 11.57 8.66 -11.53
CA THR A 101 11.23 7.28 -11.17
C THR A 101 11.99 6.84 -9.91
N SER A 102 13.30 7.09 -9.84
CA SER A 102 14.10 6.75 -8.67
C SER A 102 13.62 7.47 -7.41
N LEU A 103 13.32 8.77 -7.49
CA LEU A 103 12.79 9.54 -6.36
C LEU A 103 11.45 8.99 -5.86
N LEU A 104 10.56 8.60 -6.78
CA LEU A 104 9.27 8.00 -6.45
C LEU A 104 9.40 6.63 -5.79
N LEU A 105 10.49 5.90 -6.04
CA LEU A 105 10.74 4.60 -5.44
C LEU A 105 11.47 4.66 -4.09
N ILE A 106 12.02 5.82 -3.68
CA ILE A 106 12.73 5.96 -2.41
C ILE A 106 11.91 5.47 -1.21
N PRO A 107 10.62 5.83 -1.07
CA PRO A 107 9.84 5.41 0.11
C PRO A 107 9.64 3.90 0.21
N LEU A 108 9.76 3.16 -0.90
CA LEU A 108 9.64 1.70 -0.92
C LEU A 108 10.79 1.02 -0.15
N ILE A 109 11.95 1.68 -0.05
CA ILE A 109 13.14 1.15 0.62
C ILE A 109 13.05 1.38 2.14
N LEU A 110 12.31 2.40 2.56
CA LEU A 110 12.17 2.73 3.97
C LEU A 110 11.23 1.73 4.66
N PRO A 111 11.66 1.14 5.79
CA PRO A 111 10.73 0.38 6.62
C PRO A 111 9.55 1.27 7.04
N PRO A 112 8.29 0.79 6.99
CA PRO A 112 7.11 1.60 7.29
C PRO A 112 7.20 2.37 8.62
N PHE A 113 7.75 1.70 9.63
CA PHE A 113 7.94 2.26 10.96
C PHE A 113 8.94 3.44 10.97
N VAL A 114 10.02 3.36 10.19
CA VAL A 114 11.02 4.43 10.08
C VAL A 114 10.40 5.64 9.40
N GLY A 115 9.61 5.43 8.35
CA GLY A 115 8.85 6.50 7.70
C GLY A 115 7.91 7.23 8.68
N ALA A 116 7.20 6.48 9.53
CA ALA A 116 6.31 7.06 10.53
C ALA A 116 7.04 7.92 11.56
N ILE A 117 8.19 7.46 12.06
CA ILE A 117 9.04 8.25 12.97
C ILE A 117 9.55 9.51 12.27
N GLY A 118 10.03 9.39 11.03
CA GLY A 118 10.50 10.52 10.24
C GLY A 118 9.42 11.57 10.02
N LEU A 119 8.20 11.17 9.63
CA LEU A 119 7.11 12.10 9.45
C LEU A 119 6.69 12.74 10.78
N ARG A 120 6.68 11.99 11.89
CA ARG A 120 6.44 12.56 13.23
C ARG A 120 7.51 13.56 13.64
N ALA A 121 8.77 13.35 13.30
CA ALA A 121 9.86 14.29 13.56
C ALA A 121 9.74 15.56 12.70
N LEU A 122 9.13 15.48 11.52
CA LEU A 122 8.90 16.63 10.65
C LEU A 122 7.62 17.40 11.02
N LEU A 123 6.51 16.67 11.14
CA LEU A 123 5.13 17.20 11.26
C LEU A 123 4.54 17.11 12.67
N GLY A 124 5.29 16.60 13.65
CA GLY A 124 4.85 16.65 15.05
C GLY A 124 4.83 18.08 15.61
N ARG A 125 4.18 18.27 16.76
CA ARG A 125 4.10 19.58 17.44
C ARG A 125 5.45 20.26 17.65
N PHE A 126 6.50 19.47 17.91
CA PHE A 126 7.88 19.93 18.11
C PHE A 126 8.79 19.56 16.92
N GLY A 127 8.18 19.32 15.75
CA GLY A 127 8.89 18.90 14.55
C GLY A 127 9.50 20.04 13.76
N ALA A 128 10.32 19.69 12.78
CA ALA A 128 11.06 20.64 11.95
C ALA A 128 10.17 21.67 11.24
N VAL A 129 8.97 21.28 10.81
CA VAL A 129 8.03 22.22 10.15
C VAL A 129 7.56 23.28 11.12
N ASN A 130 7.20 22.92 12.36
CA ASN A 130 6.81 23.90 13.37
C ASN A 130 7.97 24.82 13.76
N ALA A 131 9.20 24.30 13.84
CA ALA A 131 10.39 25.10 14.07
C ALA A 131 10.61 26.14 12.94
N LEU A 132 10.47 25.72 11.68
CA LEU A 132 10.56 26.63 10.53
C LEU A 132 9.44 27.69 10.55
N LEU A 133 8.22 27.32 10.90
CA LEU A 133 7.10 28.27 11.00
C LEU A 133 7.32 29.33 12.10
N LEU A 134 7.97 28.96 13.20
CA LEU A 134 8.39 29.90 14.25
C LEU A 134 9.47 30.86 13.74
N GLU A 135 10.48 30.35 13.02
CA GLU A 135 11.55 31.19 12.43
C GLU A 135 11.01 32.17 11.37
N LEU A 136 10.03 31.74 10.58
CA LEU A 136 9.35 32.58 9.60
C LEU A 136 8.39 33.61 10.21
N GLY A 137 8.20 33.60 11.54
CA GLY A 137 7.29 34.49 12.26
C GLY A 137 5.81 34.20 11.98
N ILE A 138 5.48 33.04 11.42
CA ILE A 138 4.10 32.59 11.20
C ILE A 138 3.49 32.09 12.51
N LEU A 139 4.30 31.43 13.33
CA LEU A 139 3.95 31.07 14.71
C LEU A 139 4.63 32.03 15.68
N GLU A 140 3.91 32.44 16.71
CA GLU A 140 4.45 33.29 17.76
C GLU A 140 5.14 32.46 18.86
N HIS A 141 6.20 33.02 19.45
CA HIS A 141 6.88 32.41 20.59
C HIS A 141 5.91 32.28 21.78
N GLY A 142 5.59 31.03 22.16
CA GLY A 142 4.67 30.72 23.26
C GLY A 142 3.36 30.05 22.81
N GLN A 143 3.05 30.04 21.52
CA GLN A 143 1.93 29.25 21.00
C GLN A 143 2.33 27.76 20.88
N PRO A 144 1.45 26.81 21.25
CA PRO A 144 1.71 25.40 21.02
C PRO A 144 1.80 25.14 19.49
N GLY A 145 2.86 24.48 19.05
CA GLY A 145 3.04 24.13 17.63
C GLY A 145 1.86 23.35 17.06
N ILE A 146 1.62 23.51 15.76
CA ILE A 146 0.50 22.89 15.06
C ILE A 146 0.68 21.37 15.08
N ASP A 147 -0.32 20.67 15.57
CA ASP A 147 -0.32 19.21 15.63
C ASP A 147 -0.91 18.62 14.35
N PHE A 148 -0.11 18.57 13.28
CA PHE A 148 -0.55 18.06 11.98
C PHE A 148 -0.99 16.59 12.03
N LEU A 149 -0.50 15.81 13.00
CA LEU A 149 -0.76 14.37 13.14
C LEU A 149 -1.78 14.03 14.24
N GLY A 150 -1.98 14.93 15.22
CA GLY A 150 -2.78 14.65 16.41
C GLY A 150 -3.80 15.73 16.81
N GLY A 151 -3.84 16.87 16.11
CA GLY A 151 -4.61 18.08 16.45
C GLY A 151 -6.11 18.01 16.21
N GLY A 152 -6.74 16.87 16.48
CA GLY A 152 -8.18 16.61 16.30
C GLY A 152 -8.45 15.25 15.67
N GLU A 153 -9.73 14.84 15.62
CA GLU A 153 -10.14 13.57 14.99
C GLU A 153 -9.75 13.50 13.51
N GLY A 154 -9.89 14.61 12.78
CA GLY A 154 -9.50 14.70 11.37
C GLY A 154 -8.00 14.61 11.14
N GLY A 155 -7.18 15.22 12.00
CA GLY A 155 -5.71 15.22 11.86
C GLY A 155 -5.11 13.81 11.99
N ARG A 156 -5.64 13.00 12.91
CA ARG A 156 -5.20 11.61 13.11
C ARG A 156 -5.55 10.74 11.91
N PHE A 157 -6.80 10.84 11.43
CA PHE A 157 -7.25 10.08 10.27
C PHE A 157 -6.41 10.41 9.03
N TRP A 158 -6.28 11.69 8.68
CA TRP A 158 -5.50 12.11 7.52
C TRP A 158 -4.01 11.87 7.68
N GLY A 159 -3.48 11.96 8.89
CA GLY A 159 -2.10 11.58 9.20
C GLY A 159 -1.83 10.12 8.83
N VAL A 160 -2.72 9.20 9.21
CA VAL A 160 -2.62 7.78 8.83
C VAL A 160 -2.76 7.61 7.32
N VAL A 161 -3.78 8.23 6.69
CA VAL A 161 -4.00 8.13 5.23
C VAL A 161 -2.79 8.61 4.43
N VAL A 162 -2.19 9.74 4.80
CA VAL A 162 -0.98 10.26 4.13
C VAL A 162 0.21 9.34 4.37
N MET A 163 0.37 8.83 5.59
CA MET A 163 1.44 7.89 5.92
C MET A 163 1.36 6.58 5.12
N GLU A 164 0.17 5.99 5.04
CA GLU A 164 -0.08 4.79 4.24
C GLU A 164 0.14 5.11 2.75
N ALA A 165 -0.37 6.24 2.27
CA ALA A 165 -0.19 6.63 0.88
C ALA A 165 1.29 6.79 0.51
N LEU A 166 2.09 7.43 1.37
CA LEU A 166 3.54 7.60 1.19
C LEU A 166 4.28 6.25 1.03
N HIS A 167 3.82 5.19 1.69
CA HIS A 167 4.43 3.85 1.59
C HIS A 167 3.89 3.03 0.41
N LEU A 168 2.62 3.20 0.06
CA LEU A 168 1.94 2.35 -0.92
C LEU A 168 1.95 2.92 -2.34
N TYR A 169 2.07 4.25 -2.50
CA TYR A 169 2.10 4.87 -3.84
C TYR A 169 3.21 4.32 -4.75
N PRO A 170 4.44 3.96 -4.28
CA PRO A 170 5.48 3.45 -5.17
C PRO A 170 5.09 2.11 -5.80
N ILE A 171 4.43 1.25 -5.01
CA ILE A 171 3.95 -0.07 -5.46
C ILE A 171 2.85 0.11 -6.51
N ILE A 172 1.90 1.02 -6.24
CA ILE A 172 0.80 1.32 -7.17
C ILE A 172 1.34 1.94 -8.45
N TYR A 173 2.33 2.83 -8.37
CA TYR A 173 3.01 3.41 -9.53
C TYR A 173 3.67 2.34 -10.40
N LEU A 174 4.39 1.37 -9.81
CA LEU A 174 5.00 0.27 -10.56
C LEU A 174 3.95 -0.59 -11.26
N ASN A 175 2.87 -0.94 -10.56
CA ASN A 175 1.78 -1.75 -11.12
C ASN A 175 1.08 -1.05 -12.27
N ILE A 176 0.75 0.24 -12.13
CA ILE A 176 0.08 1.02 -13.19
C ILE A 176 1.01 1.20 -14.39
N THR A 177 2.28 1.52 -14.15
CA THR A 177 3.25 1.69 -15.25
C THR A 177 3.45 0.38 -16.01
N ALA A 178 3.55 -0.76 -15.31
CA ALA A 178 3.64 -2.07 -15.93
C ALA A 178 2.36 -2.44 -16.70
N ALA A 179 1.18 -2.13 -16.16
CA ALA A 179 -0.09 -2.36 -16.86
C ALA A 179 -0.18 -1.52 -18.14
N LEU A 180 0.17 -0.23 -18.08
CA LEU A 180 0.16 0.67 -19.24
C LEU A 180 1.19 0.25 -20.30
N ALA A 181 2.37 -0.23 -19.89
CA ALA A 181 3.40 -0.72 -20.81
C ALA A 181 3.01 -2.01 -21.56
N ASN A 182 2.01 -2.75 -21.06
CA ASN A 182 1.49 -3.96 -21.72
C ASN A 182 0.34 -3.67 -22.70
N LEU A 183 -0.14 -2.41 -22.80
CA LEU A 183 -1.18 -2.04 -23.76
C LEU A 183 -0.58 -1.92 -25.17
N ASP A 184 -1.25 -2.50 -26.16
CA ASP A 184 -0.84 -2.39 -27.57
C ASP A 184 -0.99 -0.93 -28.06
N PRO A 185 0.10 -0.29 -28.54
CA PRO A 185 0.03 1.05 -29.13
C PRO A 185 -0.99 1.19 -30.26
N ALA A 186 -1.29 0.11 -31.00
CA ALA A 186 -2.26 0.11 -32.09
C ALA A 186 -3.69 0.46 -31.62
N LEU A 187 -4.04 0.20 -30.35
CA LEU A 187 -5.33 0.59 -29.79
C LEU A 187 -5.46 2.12 -29.68
N ASP A 188 -4.38 2.81 -29.35
CA ASP A 188 -4.34 4.26 -29.25
C ASP A 188 -4.41 4.91 -30.65
N GLU A 189 -3.73 4.32 -31.65
CA GLU A 189 -3.78 4.73 -33.06
C GLU A 189 -5.17 4.51 -33.69
N ALA A 190 -5.81 3.38 -33.42
CA ALA A 190 -7.16 3.10 -33.88
C ALA A 190 -8.19 4.08 -33.30
N ALA A 191 -8.09 4.39 -32.01
CA ALA A 191 -8.95 5.38 -31.36
C ALA A 191 -8.72 6.79 -31.93
N LEU A 192 -7.46 7.15 -32.23
CA LEU A 192 -7.13 8.38 -32.94
C LEU A 192 -7.78 8.46 -34.33
N GLY A 193 -7.74 7.37 -35.10
CA GLY A 193 -8.38 7.27 -36.42
C GLY A 193 -9.90 7.47 -36.38
N LEU A 194 -10.55 7.11 -35.27
CA LEU A 194 -11.99 7.34 -35.01
C LEU A 194 -12.30 8.75 -34.45
N GLY A 195 -11.30 9.64 -34.36
CA GLY A 195 -11.47 11.02 -33.88
C GLY A 195 -11.51 11.15 -32.36
N ALA A 196 -11.04 10.15 -31.59
CA ALA A 196 -10.99 10.25 -30.14
C ALA A 196 -9.89 11.20 -29.65
N GLY A 197 -10.28 12.24 -28.91
CA GLY A 197 -9.36 13.17 -28.26
C GLY A 197 -8.54 12.54 -27.11
N LYS A 198 -7.50 13.22 -26.64
CA LYS A 198 -6.54 12.69 -25.64
C LYS A 198 -7.18 12.17 -24.34
N ILE A 199 -8.20 12.86 -23.82
CA ILE A 199 -8.91 12.46 -22.59
C ILE A 199 -9.81 11.25 -22.83
N ARG A 200 -10.38 11.11 -24.03
CA ARG A 200 -11.26 9.99 -24.38
C ARG A 200 -10.49 8.70 -24.66
N ARG A 201 -9.21 8.83 -25.02
CA ARG A 201 -8.25 7.72 -25.21
C ARG A 201 -7.53 7.32 -23.93
N PHE A 202 -7.63 8.14 -22.89
CA PHE A 202 -7.16 7.85 -21.55
C PHE A 202 -8.21 7.03 -20.82
#